data_AF-A0A5C5RH21-F1
#
_entry.id   AF-A0A5C5RH21-F1
#
_cell.length_a   1.000
_cell.length_b   1.000
_cell.length_c   1.000
_cell.angle_alpha   90.00
_cell.angle_beta   90.00
_cell.angle_gamma   90.00
#
_symmetry.space_group_name_H-M   'P 1'
#
loop_
_entity.id
_entity.type
_entity.pdbx_description
1 polymer ?
#
loop_
_entity_poly.entity_id
_entity_poly.type
_entity_poly.pdbx_seq_one_letter_code
_entity_poly.pdbx_strand_id
1 'polypeptide(L)' 'MTKIGNSDLDVAPLCLGGNTFGWTSDREQSLAVLDAFTGGGGNFVDTADSYSAWVPGNQGGESETIIGEWLTR' A
#
# COMPACT_ATOMS: atom_id res chain seq x y z
N MET A 1 -15.46 1.23 -12.87
CA MET A 1 -14.01 1.38 -12.61
C MET A 1 -13.52 2.62 -13.36
N THR A 2 -12.32 3.09 -13.03
CA THR A 2 -11.75 4.38 -13.48
C THR A 2 -10.48 4.12 -14.28
N LYS A 3 -10.40 4.62 -15.52
CA LYS A 3 -9.18 4.53 -16.33
C LYS A 3 -8.14 5.56 -15.90
N ILE A 4 -6.88 5.15 -15.86
CA ILE A 4 -5.76 6.08 -15.62
C ILE A 4 -5.31 6.68 -16.96
N GLY A 5 -5.67 7.94 -17.20
CA GLY A 5 -5.30 8.66 -18.42
C GLY A 5 -5.70 7.91 -19.69
N ASN A 6 -4.74 7.70 -20.60
CA ASN A 6 -4.94 6.95 -21.84
C ASN A 6 -4.43 5.50 -21.75
N SER A 7 -4.18 4.97 -20.55
CA SER A 7 -3.70 3.59 -20.37
C SER A 7 -4.86 2.59 -20.36
N ASP A 8 -4.50 1.30 -20.45
CA ASP A 8 -5.43 0.18 -20.27
C ASP A 8 -5.63 -0.20 -18.79
N LEU A 9 -5.04 0.55 -17.85
CA LEU A 9 -5.23 0.33 -16.42
C LEU A 9 -6.64 0.76 -16.01
N ASP A 10 -7.39 -0.18 -15.45
CA ASP A 10 -8.74 0.03 -14.92
C ASP A 10 -8.76 -0.20 -13.41
N VAL A 11 -8.89 0.88 -12.64
CA VAL A 11 -8.74 0.87 -11.18
C VAL A 11 -10.05 1.12 -10.45
N ALA A 12 -10.14 0.68 -9.21
CA ALA A 12 -11.15 1.08 -8.26
C ALA A 12 -11.11 2.62 -8.11
N PRO A 13 -12.26 3.29 -7.89
CA PRO A 13 -12.30 4.73 -7.69
C PRO A 13 -11.71 5.17 -6.34
N LEU A 14 -11.13 4.24 -5.57
CA LEU A 14 -10.46 4.46 -4.30
C LEU A 14 -9.06 3.82 -4.35
N CYS A 15 -8.04 4.62 -4.06
CA CYS A 15 -6.66 4.15 -3.91
C CYS A 15 -6.33 3.99 -2.43
N LEU A 16 -5.67 2.88 -2.05
CA LEU A 16 -5.15 2.65 -0.72
C LEU A 16 -3.71 3.20 -0.62
N GLY A 17 -3.53 4.29 0.12
CA GLY A 17 -2.20 4.82 0.43
C GLY A 17 -1.47 3.99 1.50
N GLY A 18 -0.23 3.60 1.21
CA GLY A 18 0.61 2.79 2.09
C GLY A 18 1.55 3.59 3.00
N ASN A 19 1.41 4.91 3.10
CA ASN A 19 2.34 5.78 3.85
C ASN A 19 2.34 5.56 5.37
N THR A 20 1.40 4.79 5.91
CA THR A 20 1.31 4.42 7.33
C THR A 20 1.89 3.04 7.63
N PHE A 21 2.19 2.23 6.62
CA PHE A 21 2.69 0.87 6.78
C PHE A 21 4.10 0.87 7.36
N GLY A 22 4.29 0.14 8.47
CA GLY A 22 5.55 0.15 9.22
C GLY A 22 5.75 1.42 10.07
N TRP A 23 4.68 2.20 10.29
CA TRP A 23 4.68 3.36 11.18
C TRP A 23 3.49 3.34 12.14
N THR A 24 2.37 3.96 11.79
CA THR A 24 1.16 3.97 12.64
C THR A 24 0.37 2.68 12.52
N SER A 25 0.57 1.95 11.44
CA SER A 25 0.18 0.55 11.30
C SER A 25 1.42 -0.32 11.39
N ASP A 26 1.44 -1.23 12.37
CA ASP A 26 2.48 -2.25 12.39
C ASP A 26 2.32 -3.24 11.23
N ARG A 27 3.28 -4.15 11.10
CA ARG A 27 3.30 -5.17 10.06
C ARG A 27 1.97 -5.94 9.95
N GLU A 28 1.45 -6.47 11.05
CA GLU A 28 0.26 -7.32 11.01
C GLU A 28 -0.98 -6.52 10.63
N GLN A 29 -1.08 -5.29 11.15
CA GLN A 29 -2.16 -4.37 10.81
C GLN A 29 -2.12 -3.97 9.34
N SER A 30 -0.94 -3.66 8.79
CA SER A 30 -0.80 -3.33 7.37
C SER A 30 -1.23 -4.48 6.46
N LEU A 31 -0.83 -5.70 6.80
CA LEU A 31 -1.25 -6.90 6.07
C LEU A 31 -2.77 -7.11 6.13
N ALA A 32 -3.37 -6.95 7.31
CA ALA A 32 -4.82 -7.05 7.48
C ALA A 32 -5.58 -5.98 6.69
N VAL A 33 -5.03 -4.76 6.59
CA VAL A 33 -5.60 -3.68 5.76
C VAL A 33 -5.53 -4.04 4.28
N LEU A 34 -4.40 -4.57 3.80
CA LEU A 34 -4.25 -5.03 2.41
C LEU A 34 -5.23 -6.16 2.07
N ASP A 35 -5.38 -7.16 2.95
CA ASP A 35 -6.34 -8.25 2.80
C ASP A 35 -7.78 -7.74 2.76
N ALA A 36 -8.15 -6.83 3.67
CA ALA A 36 -9.49 -6.26 3.72
C ALA A 36 -9.80 -5.39 2.50
N PHE A 37 -8.85 -4.57 2.07
CA PHE A 37 -9.02 -3.70 0.91
C PHE A 37 -9.22 -4.50 -0.37
N THR A 38 -8.37 -5.50 -0.61
CA THR A 38 -8.46 -6.36 -1.79
C THR A 38 -9.66 -7.29 -1.75
N GLY A 39 -9.99 -7.84 -0.57
CA GLY A 39 -11.22 -8.62 -0.34
C GLY A 39 -12.50 -7.80 -0.57
N GLY A 40 -12.45 -6.48 -0.39
CA GLY A 40 -13.51 -5.54 -0.73
C GLY A 40 -13.58 -5.14 -2.21
N GLY A 41 -12.72 -5.69 -3.07
CA GLY A 41 -12.65 -5.37 -4.50
C GLY A 41 -11.73 -4.18 -4.84
N GLY A 42 -10.94 -3.70 -3.89
CA GLY A 42 -9.89 -2.72 -4.15
C GLY A 42 -8.75 -3.32 -4.99
N ASN A 43 -8.22 -2.55 -5.93
CA ASN A 43 -7.14 -3.02 -6.83
C ASN A 43 -6.07 -1.95 -7.10
N PHE A 44 -6.04 -0.86 -6.32
CA PHE A 44 -5.11 0.24 -6.50
C PHE A 44 -4.47 0.63 -5.18
N VAL A 45 -3.16 0.38 -5.06
CA VAL A 45 -2.35 0.62 -3.86
C VAL A 45 -1.21 1.56 -4.23
N ASP A 46 -0.98 2.57 -3.40
CA ASP A 46 0.08 3.58 -3.54
C ASP A 46 1.18 3.36 -2.50
N THR A 47 2.43 3.48 -2.93
CA THR A 47 3.62 3.33 -2.08
C THR A 47 4.79 4.16 -2.64
N ALA A 48 5.86 4.29 -1.86
CA ALA A 48 7.08 4.97 -2.27
C ALA A 48 8.30 4.48 -1.49
N ASP A 49 9.47 4.58 -2.10
CA ASP A 49 10.79 4.35 -1.51
C ASP A 49 11.06 5.19 -0.25
N SER A 50 10.45 6.37 -0.16
CA SER A 50 10.58 7.29 0.97
C SER A 50 9.56 7.05 2.08
N TYR A 51 8.57 6.17 1.89
CA TYR A 51 7.57 5.87 2.92
C TYR A 51 8.14 4.83 3.89
N SER A 52 8.43 5.14 5.16
CA SER A 52 8.09 6.36 5.94
C SER A 52 9.31 6.98 6.64
N ALA A 53 10.28 7.43 5.84
CA ALA A 53 11.58 7.97 6.28
C ALA A 53 11.50 9.23 7.18
N TRP A 54 10.34 9.91 7.25
CA TRP A 54 10.14 11.04 8.16
C TRP A 54 9.97 10.62 9.63
N VAL A 55 9.83 9.32 9.91
CA VAL A 55 9.60 8.79 11.26
C VAL A 55 10.94 8.44 11.91
N PRO A 56 11.23 8.90 13.15
CA PRO A 56 12.43 8.48 13.85
C PRO A 56 12.53 6.96 14.00
N GLY A 57 13.62 6.37 13.49
CA GLY A 57 13.85 4.92 13.49
C GLY A 57 13.54 4.23 12.15
N ASN A 58 12.83 4.90 11.25
CA ASN A 58 12.60 4.42 9.89
C ASN A 58 13.67 4.97 8.93
N GLN A 59 13.88 4.28 7.83
CA GLN A 59 14.85 4.61 6.78
C GLN A 59 14.17 4.93 5.44
N GLY A 60 12.88 4.59 5.27
CA GLY A 60 12.20 4.57 3.99
C GLY A 60 12.15 3.16 3.41
N GLY A 61 11.16 2.90 2.56
CA GLY A 61 10.91 1.62 1.93
C GLY A 61 10.19 0.62 2.84
N GLU A 62 9.78 1.02 4.05
CA GLU A 62 9.00 0.17 4.94
C GLU A 62 7.67 -0.23 4.30
N SER A 63 7.02 0.72 3.62
CA SER A 63 5.76 0.47 2.89
C SER A 63 5.94 -0.57 1.79
N GLU A 64 6.97 -0.40 0.95
CA GLU A 64 7.29 -1.33 -0.14
C GLU A 64 7.68 -2.71 0.39
N THR A 65 8.43 -2.76 1.49
CA THR A 65 8.84 -4.02 2.14
C THR A 65 7.62 -4.80 2.61
N ILE A 66 6.67 -4.15 3.30
CA ILE A 66 5.44 -4.78 3.77
C ILE A 66 4.57 -5.24 2.60
N ILE A 67 4.43 -4.43 1.54
CA ILE A 67 3.69 -4.83 0.34
C ILE A 67 4.36 -6.02 -0.35
N GLY A 68 5.69 -6.05 -0.42
CA GLY A 68 6.46 -7.17 -0.96
C GLY A 68 6.26 -8.46 -0.15
N GLU A 69 6.26 -8.37 1.18
CA GLU A 69 5.91 -9.50 2.04
C GLU A 69 4.47 -9.97 1.82
N TRP A 70 3.52 -9.05 1.65
CA TRP A 70 2.12 -9.40 1.38
C TRP A 70 1.96 -10.14 0.04
N LEU A 71 2.61 -9.65 -1.02
CA LEU A 71 2.55 -10.24 -2.36
C LEU A 71 3.20 -11.64 -2.46
N THR A 72 4.07 -11.99 -1.51
CA THR A 72 4.83 -13.26 -1.52
C THR A 72 4.27 -14.31 -0.56
N ARG A 73 3.14 -14.02 0.09
CA ARG A 73 2.36 -14.99 0.86
C ARG A 73 1.57 -15.93 -0.03
#